data_AF-A1RCL9-F1
#
_entry.id   AF-A1RCL9-F1
#
_cell.length_a   1.000
_cell.length_b   1.000
_cell.length_c   1.000
_cell.angle_alpha   90.00
_cell.angle_beta   90.00
_cell.angle_gamma   90.00
#
_symmetry.space_group_name_H-M   'P 1'
#
loop_
_entity.id
_entity.type
_entity.pdbx_description
1 polymer ?
#
loop_
_entity_poly.entity_id
_entity_poly.type
_entity_poly.pdbx_seq_one_letter_code
_entity_poly.pdbx_strand_id
1 'polypeptide(L)'
;MFSTITSEIILRSAVPAAENPLGGVQPDISVFGVKFQSAIELVLGGIWALAMILVAAAFLWNLAKWGFARQRGHSDDIEEGAAGAKKSGIAFAAVAGASVILGGILALTSAAGA
;
A
#
# COMPACT_ATOMS: atom_id res chain seq x y z
N MET A 1 0.87 11.70 33.52
CA MET A 1 -0.41 10.94 33.56
C MET A 1 -1.23 11.05 32.27
N PHE A 2 -1.09 12.12 31.47
CA PHE A 2 -1.79 12.28 30.17
C PHE A 2 -1.20 11.47 29.00
N SER A 3 0.03 10.96 29.09
CA SER A 3 0.68 10.22 27.98
C SER A 3 0.07 8.83 27.74
N THR A 4 -0.43 8.16 28.79
CA THR A 4 -0.96 6.80 28.70
C THR A 4 -2.36 6.74 28.07
N ILE A 5 -3.15 7.81 28.23
CA ILE A 5 -4.53 7.87 27.72
C ILE A 5 -4.56 7.92 26.19
N THR A 6 -3.59 8.58 25.57
CA THR A 6 -3.51 8.71 24.10
C THR A 6 -3.20 7.38 23.41
N SER A 7 -2.38 6.52 24.01
CA SER A 7 -2.03 5.21 23.43
C SER A 7 -3.18 4.20 23.53
N GLU A 8 -3.99 4.25 24.60
CA GLU A 8 -5.16 3.38 24.79
C GLU A 8 -6.30 3.71 23.82
N ILE A 9 -6.49 4.99 23.45
CA ILE A 9 -7.62 5.41 22.62
C ILE A 9 -7.43 5.06 21.13
N ILE A 10 -6.19 4.91 20.67
CA ILE A 10 -5.89 4.49 19.30
C ILE A 10 -5.98 2.96 19.15
N LEU A 11 -5.80 2.19 20.23
CA LEU A 11 -5.82 0.73 20.21
C LEU A 11 -7.18 0.09 20.58
N ARG A 12 -8.14 0.85 21.15
CA ARG A 12 -9.46 0.35 21.56
C ARG A 12 -10.59 0.56 20.54
N SER A 13 -10.29 0.76 19.26
CA SER A 13 -11.28 0.41 18.23
C SER A 13 -11.32 -1.12 18.11
N ALA A 14 -11.85 -1.77 19.15
CA ALA A 14 -12.21 -3.18 19.10
C ALA A 14 -13.37 -3.27 18.09
N VAL A 15 -13.01 -3.52 16.84
CA VAL A 15 -13.94 -3.89 15.78
C VAL A 15 -14.73 -5.08 16.35
N PRO A 16 -16.04 -4.97 16.57
CA PRO A 16 -16.84 -6.11 16.96
C PRO A 16 -16.63 -7.18 15.89
N ALA A 17 -16.31 -8.41 16.31
CA ALA A 17 -16.13 -9.53 15.41
C ALA A 17 -17.45 -9.77 14.68
N ALA A 18 -17.59 -9.22 13.47
CA ALA A 18 -18.76 -9.41 12.63
C ALA A 18 -19.05 -10.91 12.47
N GLU A 19 -20.27 -11.30 12.79
CA GLU A 19 -20.69 -12.69 12.75
C GLU A 19 -20.75 -13.16 11.30
N ASN A 20 -19.78 -14.00 10.96
CA ASN A 20 -19.61 -14.54 9.63
C ASN A 20 -20.82 -15.42 9.24
N PRO A 21 -21.49 -15.15 8.10
CA PRO A 21 -22.67 -15.91 7.64
C PRO A 21 -22.38 -17.39 7.33
N LEU A 22 -21.11 -17.79 7.26
CA LEU A 22 -20.66 -19.17 7.11
C LEU A 22 -20.36 -19.86 8.45
N GLY A 23 -20.80 -19.30 9.58
CA GLY A 23 -20.63 -19.91 10.90
C GLY A 23 -19.18 -19.92 11.39
N GLY A 24 -18.46 -18.81 11.19
CA GLY A 24 -17.09 -18.65 11.69
C GLY A 24 -15.97 -19.13 10.75
N VAL A 25 -16.28 -19.60 9.54
CA VAL A 25 -15.29 -20.00 8.53
C VAL A 25 -14.54 -18.79 7.97
N GLN A 26 -13.39 -18.48 8.56
CA GLN A 26 -12.50 -17.44 8.03
C GLN A 26 -11.68 -17.99 6.86
N PRO A 27 -11.39 -17.19 5.83
CA PRO A 27 -10.49 -17.58 4.76
C PRO A 27 -9.08 -17.81 5.34
N ASP A 28 -8.67 -19.07 5.42
CA ASP A 28 -7.36 -19.50 5.91
C ASP A 28 -6.67 -20.40 4.87
N ILE A 29 -5.46 -20.03 4.47
CA ILE A 29 -4.64 -20.79 3.51
C ILE A 29 -3.82 -21.88 4.20
N SER A 30 -3.80 -21.91 5.53
CA SER A 30 -3.11 -22.93 6.33
C SER A 30 -3.66 -24.34 6.09
N VAL A 31 -4.90 -24.46 5.58
CA VAL A 31 -5.55 -25.72 5.18
C VAL A 31 -4.74 -26.49 4.13
N PHE A 32 -3.97 -25.79 3.30
CA PHE A 32 -3.09 -26.39 2.28
C PHE A 32 -1.69 -26.76 2.82
N GLY A 33 -1.41 -26.46 4.09
CA GLY A 33 -0.17 -26.77 4.79
C GLY A 33 0.86 -25.62 4.79
N VAL A 34 1.70 -25.60 5.83
CA VAL A 34 2.68 -24.53 6.10
C VAL A 34 3.70 -24.28 4.98
N LYS A 35 4.06 -25.33 4.22
CA LYS A 35 5.00 -25.19 3.08
C LYS A 35 4.38 -24.42 1.91
N PHE A 36 3.10 -24.62 1.66
CA PHE A 36 2.37 -23.93 0.59
C PHE A 36 2.14 -22.46 0.95
N GLN A 37 1.72 -22.20 2.20
CA GLN A 37 1.57 -20.85 2.72
C GLN A 37 2.89 -20.05 2.59
N SER A 38 3.99 -20.61 3.08
CA SER A 38 5.28 -19.91 3.06
C SER A 38 5.79 -19.66 1.63
N ALA A 39 5.56 -20.59 0.70
CA ALA A 39 5.93 -20.41 -0.71
C ALA A 39 5.13 -19.27 -1.37
N ILE A 40 3.83 -19.19 -1.11
CA ILE A 40 2.96 -18.15 -1.66
C ILE A 40 3.29 -16.77 -1.06
N GLU A 41 3.49 -16.70 0.25
CA GLU A 41 3.92 -15.46 0.92
C GLU A 41 5.24 -14.95 0.34
N LEU A 42 6.19 -15.85 0.08
CA LEU A 42 7.48 -15.49 -0.51
C LEU A 42 7.33 -15.00 -1.96
N VAL A 43 6.49 -15.64 -2.77
CA VAL A 43 6.26 -15.25 -4.17
C VAL A 43 5.52 -13.92 -4.26
N LEU A 44 4.41 -13.75 -3.53
CA LEU A 44 3.65 -12.48 -3.55
C LEU A 44 4.47 -11.35 -2.94
N GLY A 45 5.15 -11.59 -1.83
CA GLY A 45 6.06 -10.61 -1.21
C GLY A 45 7.18 -10.19 -2.16
N GLY A 46 7.78 -11.15 -2.88
CA GLY A 46 8.80 -10.88 -3.88
C GLY A 46 8.30 -10.06 -5.07
N ILE A 47 7.15 -10.43 -5.64
CA ILE A 47 6.54 -9.68 -6.77
C ILE A 47 6.20 -8.25 -6.35
N TRP A 48 5.65 -8.08 -5.15
CA TRP A 48 5.30 -6.75 -4.65
C TRP A 48 6.54 -5.88 -4.38
N ALA A 49 7.59 -6.46 -3.79
CA ALA A 49 8.87 -5.77 -3.61
C ALA A 49 9.48 -5.34 -4.97
N LEU A 50 9.44 -6.22 -5.98
CA LEU A 50 9.89 -5.89 -7.33
C LEU A 50 9.08 -4.74 -7.94
N ALA A 51 7.76 -4.76 -7.80
CA ALA A 51 6.89 -3.67 -8.29
C ALA A 51 7.24 -2.33 -7.63
N MET A 52 7.48 -2.33 -6.31
CA MET A 52 7.92 -1.13 -5.57
C MET A 52 9.25 -0.59 -6.09
N ILE A 53 10.24 -1.46 -6.33
CA ILE A 53 11.56 -1.06 -6.84
C ILE A 53 11.43 -0.44 -8.24
N LEU A 54 10.69 -1.08 -9.15
CA LEU A 54 10.53 -0.60 -10.52
C LEU A 54 9.84 0.77 -10.59
N VAL A 55 8.77 0.95 -9.81
CA VAL A 55 8.01 2.21 -9.80
C VAL A 55 8.81 3.31 -9.09
N ALA A 56 9.56 2.99 -8.03
CA ALA A 56 10.47 3.94 -7.39
C ALA A 56 11.58 4.40 -8.34
N ALA A 57 12.21 3.48 -9.09
CA ALA A 57 13.22 3.82 -10.08
C ALA A 57 12.66 4.72 -11.19
N ALA A 58 11.48 4.40 -11.71
CA ALA A 58 10.80 5.24 -12.70
C ALA A 58 10.45 6.63 -12.15
N PHE A 59 10.01 6.72 -10.89
CA PHE A 59 9.74 8.00 -10.23
C PHE A 59 11.00 8.86 -10.09
N LEU A 60 12.09 8.28 -9.58
CA LEU A 60 13.37 8.97 -9.43
C LEU A 60 13.92 9.43 -10.78
N TRP A 61 13.78 8.63 -11.83
CA TRP A 61 14.24 8.99 -13.17
C TRP A 61 13.48 10.18 -13.76
N ASN A 62 12.15 10.16 -13.66
CA ASN A 62 11.31 11.27 -14.13
C ASN A 62 11.54 12.55 -13.31
N LEU A 63 11.75 12.40 -11.98
CA LEU A 63 12.06 13.51 -11.10
C LEU A 63 13.43 14.13 -11.42
N ALA A 64 14.43 13.30 -11.72
CA ALA A 64 15.75 13.76 -12.15
C ALA A 64 15.66 14.50 -13.50
N LYS A 65 14.93 13.95 -14.49
CA LYS A 65 14.70 14.62 -15.78
C LYS A 65 14.05 16.00 -15.58
N TRP A 66 13.04 16.10 -14.72
CA TRP A 66 12.41 17.38 -14.38
C TRP A 66 13.38 18.36 -13.71
N GLY A 67 14.19 17.90 -12.74
CA GLY A 67 15.19 18.73 -12.06
C GLY A 67 16.26 19.28 -13.03
N PHE A 68 16.75 18.44 -13.94
CA PHE A 68 17.70 18.87 -14.97
C PHE A 68 17.07 19.78 -16.04
N ALA A 69 15.83 19.54 -16.46
CA ALA A 69 15.11 20.42 -17.38
C ALA A 69 14.91 21.82 -16.78
N ARG A 70 14.59 21.88 -15.47
CA ARG A 70 14.41 23.14 -14.74
C ARG A 70 15.70 23.97 -14.65
N GLN A 71 16.87 23.34 -14.63
CA GLN A 71 18.15 24.04 -14.71
C GLN A 71 18.48 24.57 -16.12
N ARG A 72 18.01 23.89 -17.18
CA ARG A 72 18.31 24.28 -18.57
C ARG A 72 17.39 25.36 -19.13
N GLY A 73 16.26 25.65 -18.49
CA GLY A 73 15.39 26.79 -18.84
C GLY A 73 14.51 26.59 -20.08
N HIS A 74 14.41 25.38 -20.63
CA HIS A 74 13.47 25.06 -21.70
C HIS A 74 12.09 24.76 -21.11
N SER A 75 11.11 25.62 -21.38
CA SER A 75 9.73 25.51 -20.86
C SER A 75 9.07 24.17 -21.16
N ASP A 76 9.26 23.68 -22.38
CA ASP A 76 8.57 22.48 -22.88
C ASP A 76 9.09 21.21 -22.20
N ASP A 77 10.40 21.13 -21.97
CA ASP A 77 11.03 20.00 -21.27
C ASP A 77 10.68 19.96 -19.76
N ILE A 78 10.41 21.12 -19.16
CA ILE A 78 9.99 21.24 -17.76
C ILE A 78 8.57 20.72 -17.58
N GLU A 79 7.65 21.05 -18.50
CA GLU A 79 6.26 20.59 -18.44
C GLU A 79 6.16 19.07 -18.64
N GLU A 80 6.89 18.53 -19.63
CA GLU A 80 7.00 17.09 -19.89
C GLU A 80 7.56 16.34 -18.66
N GLY A 81 8.64 16.86 -18.06
CA GLY A 81 9.24 16.28 -16.86
C GLY A 81 8.31 16.30 -15.64
N ALA A 82 7.55 17.38 -15.45
CA ALA A 82 6.61 17.52 -14.35
C ALA A 82 5.43 16.55 -14.48
N ALA A 83 4.88 16.40 -15.68
CA ALA A 83 3.81 15.45 -15.97
C ALA A 83 4.26 14.00 -15.72
N GLY A 84 5.47 13.64 -16.18
CA GLY A 84 6.09 12.33 -15.94
C GLY A 84 6.32 12.04 -14.45
N ALA A 85 6.84 13.02 -13.70
CA ALA A 85 7.08 12.90 -12.26
C ALA A 85 5.77 12.75 -11.48
N LYS A 86 4.72 13.51 -11.83
CA LYS A 86 3.40 13.40 -11.20
C LYS A 86 2.77 12.02 -11.44
N LYS A 87 2.79 11.53 -12.68
CA LYS A 87 2.21 10.22 -13.03
C LYS A 87 2.93 9.07 -12.34
N SER A 88 4.26 9.09 -12.35
CA SER A 88 5.07 8.08 -11.66
C SER A 88 4.96 8.18 -10.13
N GLY A 89 4.79 9.39 -9.59
CA GLY A 89 4.55 9.60 -8.16
C GLY A 89 3.20 9.06 -7.69
N ILE A 90 2.13 9.24 -8.47
CA ILE A 90 0.81 8.64 -8.19
C ILE A 90 0.90 7.12 -8.26
N ALA A 91 1.60 6.56 -9.25
CA ALA A 91 1.81 5.12 -9.35
C ALA A 91 2.58 4.59 -8.12
N PHE A 92 3.63 5.29 -7.67
CA PHE A 92 4.37 4.92 -6.46
C PHE A 92 3.47 4.96 -5.22
N ALA A 93 2.71 6.04 -5.05
CA ALA A 93 1.78 6.19 -3.93
C ALA A 93 0.69 5.10 -3.92
N ALA A 94 0.21 4.68 -5.09
CA ALA A 94 -0.77 3.59 -5.19
C ALA A 94 -0.16 2.23 -4.80
N VAL A 95 1.06 1.92 -5.24
CA VAL A 95 1.71 0.64 -4.90
C VAL A 95 2.15 0.61 -3.42
N ALA A 96 2.63 1.73 -2.89
CA ALA A 96 3.00 1.86 -1.47
C ALA A 96 1.76 1.87 -0.55
N GLY A 97 0.68 2.53 -0.99
CA GLY A 97 -0.59 2.63 -0.28
C GLY A 97 -1.49 1.41 -0.41
N ALA A 98 -1.15 0.44 -1.26
CA ALA A 98 -1.97 -0.75 -1.51
C ALA A 98 -2.32 -1.49 -0.22
N SER A 99 -1.39 -1.64 0.72
CA SER A 99 -1.65 -2.30 2.01
C SER A 99 -2.63 -1.54 2.88
N VAL A 100 -2.56 -0.20 2.88
CA VAL A 100 -3.48 0.65 3.65
C VAL A 100 -4.87 0.61 3.04
N ILE A 101 -4.97 0.62 1.71
CA ILE A 101 -6.25 0.52 1.00
C ILE A 101 -6.90 -0.85 1.26
N LEU A 102 -6.15 -1.94 1.09
CA LEU A 102 -6.64 -3.29 1.33
C LEU A 102 -7.04 -3.50 2.79
N GLY A 103 -6.17 -3.10 3.73
CA GLY A 103 -6.47 -3.18 5.16
C GLY A 103 -7.66 -2.32 5.58
N GLY A 104 -7.78 -1.11 5.02
CA GLY A 104 -8.89 -0.20 5.28
C GLY A 104 -10.23 -0.72 4.75
N ILE A 105 -10.25 -1.30 3.54
CA ILE A 105 -11.46 -1.93 2.99
C ILE A 105 -11.87 -3.13 3.86
N LEU A 106 -10.93 -4.01 4.21
CA LEU A 106 -11.21 -5.16 5.07
C LEU A 106 -11.77 -4.71 6.43
N ALA A 107 -11.16 -3.70 7.05
CA ALA A 107 -11.63 -3.12 8.31
C ALA A 107 -13.01 -2.45 8.19
N LEU A 108 -13.30 -1.78 7.07
CA LEU A 108 -14.61 -1.18 6.82
C LEU A 108 -15.68 -2.26 6.62
N THR A 109 -15.37 -3.32 5.85
CA THR A 109 -16.33 -4.40 5.60
C THR A 109 -16.60 -5.23 6.85
N SER A 110 -15.61 -5.43 7.72
CA SER A 110 -15.84 -6.07 9.02
C SER A 110 -16.63 -5.16 9.96
N ALA A 111 -16.44 -3.84 9.89
CA ALA A 111 -17.26 -2.91 10.67
C ALA A 111 -18.70 -2.76 10.14
N ALA A 112 -18.93 -2.91 8.84
CA ALA A 112 -20.25 -2.81 8.21
C ALA A 112 -21.08 -4.11 8.28
N GLY A 113 -20.45 -5.23 8.61
CA GLY A 113 -21.11 -6.51 8.88
C GLY A 113 -21.49 -6.72 10.35
N ALA A 114 -21.42 -5.66 11.18
CA ALA A 114 -21.79 -5.64 12.60
C ALA A 114 -23.13 -4.93 12.83
#